data_AF-A0A2P5VK82-F1
#
_entry.id   AF-A0A2P5VK82-F1
#
_cell.length_a   1.000
_cell.length_b   1.000
_cell.length_c   1.000
_cell.angle_alpha   90.00
_cell.angle_beta   90.00
_cell.angle_gamma   90.00
#
_symmetry.space_group_name_H-M   'P 1'
#
loop_
_entity.id
_entity.type
_entity.pdbx_description
1 polymer ?
#
loop_
_entity_poly.entity_id
_entity_poly.type
_entity_poly.pdbx_seq_one_letter_code
_entity_poly.pdbx_strand_id
1 'polypeptide(L)' 'MNQNKPIHVVGGGLAGSEAAWQVARAGVPVVLHEMRPERMTEAHQGDDYAELICSNSFRSDDAIGSAIGLLHEE' A
#
# COMPACT_ATOMS: atom_id res chain seq x y z
N MET A 1 8.64 -28.35 -0.74
CA MET A 1 8.63 -26.96 -0.22
C MET A 1 8.82 -26.07 -1.43
N ASN A 2 7.83 -25.25 -1.80
CA ASN A 2 7.90 -24.44 -3.01
C ASN A 2 9.10 -23.48 -2.92
N GLN A 3 10.06 -23.66 -3.82
CA GLN A 3 11.24 -22.80 -3.98
C GLN A 3 10.87 -21.50 -4.72
N ASN A 4 9.76 -20.87 -4.34
CA ASN A 4 9.39 -19.60 -4.95
C ASN A 4 10.25 -18.50 -4.34
N LYS A 5 11.08 -17.87 -5.19
CA LYS A 5 11.80 -16.65 -4.81
C LYS A 5 10.76 -15.59 -4.39
N PRO A 6 11.04 -14.82 -3.34
CA PRO A 6 10.11 -13.79 -2.91
C PRO A 6 9.96 -12.71 -3.97
N ILE A 7 8.77 -12.13 -4.06
CA ILE A 7 8.54 -10.89 -4.80
C ILE A 7 9.01 -9.73 -3.92
N HIS A 8 9.74 -8.79 -4.51
CA HIS A 8 10.21 -7.60 -3.80
C HIS A 8 9.32 -6.42 -4.18
N VAL A 9 8.76 -5.74 -3.18
CA VAL A 9 8.00 -4.50 -3.33
C VAL A 9 8.82 -3.37 -2.70
N VAL A 10 9.10 -2.30 -3.46
CA VAL A 10 9.92 -1.18 -3.00
C VAL A 10 9.04 0.06 -2.79
N GLY A 11 8.98 0.52 -1.54
CA GLY A 11 8.11 1.59 -1.07
C GLY A 11 6.91 1.05 -0.29
N GLY A 12 6.71 1.51 0.94
CA GLY A 12 5.64 1.10 1.86
C GLY A 12 4.49 2.09 1.95
N GLY A 13 4.23 2.88 0.90
CA GLY A 13 3.01 3.69 0.78
C GLY A 13 1.79 2.86 0.35
N LEU A 14 0.62 3.48 0.19
CA LEU A 14 -0.66 2.79 -0.11
C LEU A 14 -0.55 1.67 -1.15
N ALA A 15 0.03 1.96 -2.31
CA ALA A 15 0.16 0.97 -3.40
C ALA A 15 1.11 -0.19 -3.05
N GLY A 16 2.22 0.10 -2.36
CA GLY A 16 3.19 -0.93 -1.99
C GLY A 16 2.69 -1.84 -0.87
N SER A 17 1.96 -1.27 0.09
CA SER A 17 1.29 -2.01 1.16
C SER A 17 0.21 -2.95 0.59
N GLU A 18 -0.64 -2.47 -0.31
CA GLU A 18 -1.67 -3.28 -0.96
C GLU A 18 -1.04 -4.37 -1.84
N ALA A 19 -0.02 -4.04 -2.65
CA ALA A 19 0.69 -5.03 -3.45
C ALA A 19 1.31 -6.14 -2.59
N ALA A 20 1.98 -5.78 -1.49
CA ALA A 20 2.55 -6.77 -0.59
C ALA A 20 1.48 -7.64 0.07
N TRP A 21 0.35 -7.05 0.47
CA TRP A 21 -0.78 -7.78 1.05
C TRP A 21 -1.40 -8.78 0.05
N GLN A 22 -1.65 -8.36 -1.19
CA GLN A 22 -2.21 -9.24 -2.23
C GLN A 22 -1.28 -10.41 -2.56
N VAL A 23 0.03 -10.15 -2.68
CA VAL A 23 1.04 -11.21 -2.92
C VAL A 23 1.06 -12.20 -1.76
N ALA A 24 1.06 -11.71 -0.52
CA ALA A 24 1.01 -12.56 0.67
C ALA A 24 -0.28 -13.39 0.74
N ARG A 25 -1.44 -12.79 0.43
CA ARG A 25 -2.73 -13.49 0.37
C ARG A 25 -2.80 -14.56 -0.70
N ALA A 26 -2.08 -14.39 -1.81
CA ALA A 26 -1.92 -15.40 -2.84
C ALA A 26 -0.98 -16.56 -2.44
N GLY A 27 -0.42 -16.54 -1.22
CA GLY A 27 0.51 -17.56 -0.73
C GLY A 27 1.90 -17.49 -1.34
N VAL A 28 2.26 -16.35 -1.95
CA VAL A 28 3.57 -16.11 -2.55
C VAL A 28 4.44 -15.37 -1.53
N PRO A 29 5.69 -15.79 -1.28
CA PRO A 29 6.59 -15.06 -0.41
C PRO A 29 6.83 -13.64 -0.92
N VAL A 30 6.84 -12.65 -0.02
CA VAL A 30 7.02 -11.24 -0.37
C VAL A 30 7.94 -10.54 0.63
N VAL A 31 8.74 -9.60 0.14
CA VAL A 31 9.54 -8.70 0.96
C VAL A 31 9.16 -7.27 0.59
N LEU A 32 8.62 -6.54 1.57
CA LEU A 32 8.33 -5.11 1.46
C LEU A 32 9.54 -4.32 1.97
N HIS A 33 10.08 -3.44 1.13
CA HIS A 33 11.19 -2.55 1.45
C HIS A 33 10.63 -1.14 1.69
N GLU A 34 10.91 -0.56 2.85
CA GLU A 34 10.61 0.83 3.16
C GLU A 34 11.86 1.47 3.75
N MET A 35 12.14 2.71 3.33
CA MET A 35 13.31 3.43 3.80
C MET A 35 13.09 4.03 5.19
N ARG A 36 11.83 4.29 5.57
CA ARG A 36 11.45 4.74 6.91
C ARG A 36 11.50 3.57 7.91
N PRO A 37 11.89 3.81 9.18
CA PRO A 37 12.27 5.09 9.77
C PRO A 37 13.71 5.54 9.50
N GLU A 38 14.57 4.69 8.93
CA GLU A 38 16.00 4.99 8.78
C GLU A 38 16.27 6.26 7.95
N ARG A 39 15.46 6.49 6.92
CA ARG A 39 15.46 7.69 6.10
C ARG A 39 14.05 8.26 5.96
N MET A 40 13.78 9.29 6.75
CA MET A 40 12.55 10.07 6.68
C MET A 40 12.56 11.09 5.53
N THR A 41 11.38 11.59 5.19
CA THR A 41 11.20 12.78 4.34
C THR A 41 10.40 13.82 5.10
N GLU A 42 10.45 15.09 4.70
CA GLU A 42 9.66 16.17 5.31
C GLU A 42 8.15 15.94 5.32
N ALA A 43 7.65 15.10 4.41
CA ALA A 43 6.22 14.83 4.27
C ALA A 43 5.68 13.75 5.24
N HIS A 44 6.53 12.85 5.74
CA HIS A 44 6.11 11.73 6.57
C HIS A 44 6.32 12.04 8.06
N GLN A 45 5.37 11.67 8.89
CA GLN A 45 5.39 11.87 10.33
C GLN A 45 5.65 10.58 11.12
N GLY A 46 5.55 9.41 10.46
CA GLY A 46 5.73 8.11 11.11
C GLY A 46 6.49 7.09 10.26
N ASP A 47 6.66 5.91 10.86
CA ASP A 47 7.31 4.74 10.27
C ASP A 47 6.32 3.65 9.84
N ASP A 48 5.02 3.91 10.03
CA ASP A 48 3.96 3.04 9.58
C ASP A 48 3.85 3.00 8.04
N TYR A 49 3.41 1.84 7.57
CA TYR A 49 3.04 1.65 6.16
C TYR A 49 1.72 2.35 5.83
N ALA A 50 1.52 2.66 4.55
CA ALA A 50 0.30 3.29 4.03
C ALA A 50 -0.08 4.63 4.71
N GLU A 51 0.89 5.37 5.24
CA GLU A 51 0.67 6.70 5.83
C GLU A 51 0.00 7.68 4.84
N LEU A 52 -1.03 8.39 5.31
CA LEU A 52 -1.68 9.46 4.56
C LEU A 52 -1.01 10.80 4.88
N ILE A 53 -0.34 11.36 3.88
CA ILE A 53 0.57 12.51 4.03
C ILE A 53 -0.13 13.88 3.95
N CYS A 54 -1.19 13.98 3.15
CA CYS A 54 -1.80 15.27 2.81
C CYS A 54 -3.25 15.38 3.30
N SER A 55 -4.16 14.64 2.68
CA SER A 55 -5.55 14.54 3.12
C SER A 55 -5.79 13.17 3.74
N ASN A 56 -6.67 13.12 4.72
CA ASN A 56 -7.21 11.87 5.28
C ASN A 56 -8.47 11.39 4.54
N SER A 57 -8.84 12.03 3.43
CA SER A 57 -10.01 11.64 2.64
C SER A 57 -9.63 10.72 1.50
N PHE A 58 -10.28 9.56 1.44
CA PHE A 58 -10.30 8.69 0.25
C PHE A 58 -11.31 9.15 -0.80
N ARG A 59 -11.92 10.34 -0.61
CA ARG A 59 -12.96 10.95 -1.44
C ARG A 59 -14.31 10.23 -1.30
N SER A 60 -15.17 10.33 -2.31
CA SER A 60 -16.59 9.99 -2.22
C SER A 60 -16.84 8.50 -2.44
N ASP A 61 -17.71 7.91 -1.61
CA ASP A 61 -18.20 6.53 -1.74
C ASP A 61 -19.45 6.39 -2.66
N ASP A 62 -19.88 7.45 -3.33
CA ASP A 62 -21.02 7.38 -4.26
C ASP A 62 -20.63 6.62 -5.54
N ALA A 63 -20.90 5.32 -5.58
CA ALA A 63 -20.58 4.47 -6.72
C ALA A 63 -21.36 4.78 -8.01
N ILE A 64 -22.48 5.51 -7.92
CA ILE A 64 -23.30 5.88 -9.07
C ILE A 64 -22.84 7.22 -9.66
N GLY A 65 -22.56 8.20 -8.80
CA GLY A 65 -22.22 9.57 -9.19
C GLY A 65 -20.72 9.89 -9.23
N SER A 66 -19.84 9.04 -8.70
CA SER A 66 -18.40 9.29 -8.61
C SER A 66 -17.58 8.11 -9.14
N ALA A 67 -16.65 8.38 -10.06
CA ALA A 67 -15.71 7.37 -10.56
C ALA A 67 -14.83 6.76 -9.45
N ILE A 68 -14.55 7.51 -8.38
CA ILE A 68 -13.79 7.00 -7.24
C ILE A 68 -14.66 6.16 -6.32
N GLY A 69 -15.95 6.50 -6.21
CA GLY A 69 -16.89 5.68 -5.46
C GLY A 69 -17.04 4.31 -6.10
N LEU A 70 -17.08 4.25 -7.44
CA LEU A 70 -17.08 2.98 -8.16
C LEU A 70 -15.81 2.17 -7.87
N LEU A 71 -14.64 2.81 -7.84
CA LEU A 71 -13.37 2.15 -7.53
C LEU A 71 -13.30 1.60 -6.10
N HIS A 72 -14.00 2.21 -5.14
CA HIS A 72 -14.07 1.70 -3.76
C HIS A 72 -14.85 0.38 -3.64
N GLU A 73 -15.73 0.05 -4.59
CA GLU A 73 -16.51 -1.19 -4.58
C GLU A 73 -15.79 -2.40 -5.21
N GLU A 74 -14.64 -2.17 -5.86
CA GLU A 74 -13.81 -3.21 -6.49
C GLU A 74 -12.90 -3.95 -5.49
#